data_AF-A0AAJ1SX98-F1
#
_entry.id   AF-A0AAJ1SX98-F1
#
_cell.length_a   1.000
_cell.length_b   1.000
_cell.length_c   1.000
_cell.angle_alpha   90.00
_cell.angle_beta   90.00
_cell.angle_gamma   90.00
#
_symmetry.space_group_name_H-M   'P 1'
#
loop_
_entity.id
_entity.type
_entity.pdbx_description
1 polymer ?
#
loop_
_entity_poly.entity_id
_entity_poly.type
_entity_poly.pdbx_seq_one_letter_code
_entity_poly.pdbx_strand_id
1 'polypeptide(L)'
;MPIAPDDKDWTWVLSRPCPECNFHAPTATPATVPGSVESMIPRWLAVLRRPDAAERPNGQTWSAVEYACHVRDVFTLFNQRLNLMLAEDDARFADWDQDRTAIEKDYANADPSEVGPELAAEGHEAAEAFAGVPEEDWGRKGVRSNGSEFTVLTLSQYFLHDVVHHLHDVDG
;
A
#
# COMPACT_ATOMS: atom_id res chain seq x y z
N MET A 1 16.99 15.99 7.35
CA MET A 1 17.58 14.73 7.87
C MET A 1 16.82 13.58 7.25
N PRO A 2 17.50 12.49 6.86
CA PRO A 2 16.79 11.28 6.40
C PRO A 2 16.00 10.69 7.56
N ILE A 3 14.83 10.15 7.26
CA ILE A 3 14.01 9.40 8.21
C ILE A 3 14.72 8.07 8.50
N ALA A 4 14.59 7.56 9.72
CA ALA A 4 15.16 6.27 10.08
C ALA A 4 14.51 5.18 9.20
N PRO A 5 15.31 4.34 8.52
CA PRO A 5 14.74 3.32 7.66
C PRO A 5 13.82 2.37 8.39
N ASP A 6 12.75 1.94 7.75
CA ASP A 6 11.86 0.92 8.30
C ASP A 6 12.39 -0.48 7.96
N ASP A 7 12.95 -1.15 8.97
CA ASP A 7 13.55 -2.48 8.87
C ASP A 7 12.60 -3.61 9.29
N LYS A 8 11.34 -3.30 9.59
CA LYS A 8 10.37 -4.27 10.08
C LYS A 8 9.91 -5.21 8.97
N ASP A 9 9.92 -6.51 9.26
CA ASP A 9 9.21 -7.49 8.43
C ASP A 9 7.70 -7.43 8.72
N TRP A 10 6.99 -6.55 8.01
CA TRP A 10 5.56 -6.37 8.17
C TRP A 10 4.71 -7.61 7.82
N THR A 11 5.27 -8.71 7.30
CA THR A 11 4.48 -9.92 7.02
C THR A 11 3.88 -10.55 8.28
N TRP A 12 4.34 -10.18 9.49
CA TRP A 12 3.71 -10.60 10.75
C TRP A 12 2.22 -10.25 10.84
N VAL A 13 1.75 -9.20 10.14
CA VAL A 13 0.34 -8.76 10.15
C VAL A 13 -0.62 -9.82 9.60
N LEU A 14 -0.09 -10.78 8.83
CA LEU A 14 -0.85 -11.94 8.35
C LEU A 14 -1.18 -12.95 9.45
N SER A 15 -0.49 -12.88 10.59
CA SER A 15 -0.62 -13.83 11.69
C SER A 15 -1.39 -13.32 12.91
N ARG A 16 -1.54 -12.00 13.06
CA ARG A 16 -2.21 -11.36 14.21
C ARG A 16 -2.68 -9.94 13.86
N PRO A 17 -3.71 -9.41 14.56
CA PRO A 17 -4.15 -8.03 14.36
C PRO A 17 -3.04 -7.01 14.58
N CYS A 18 -3.06 -5.92 13.81
CA CYS A 18 -2.16 -4.79 14.01
C CYS A 18 -2.58 -3.99 15.26
N PRO A 19 -1.69 -3.73 16.23
CA PRO A 19 -2.06 -3.02 17.46
C PRO A 19 -2.29 -1.51 17.26
N GLU A 20 -1.84 -0.96 16.12
CA GLU A 20 -1.95 0.46 15.79
C GLU A 20 -3.27 0.71 15.05
N CYS A 21 -3.40 0.18 13.83
CA CYS A 21 -4.60 0.40 13.01
C CYS A 21 -5.76 -0.60 13.27
N ASN A 22 -5.59 -1.59 14.16
CA ASN A 22 -6.55 -2.68 14.42
C ASN A 22 -6.91 -3.56 13.21
N PHE A 23 -6.17 -3.45 12.09
CA PHE A 23 -6.40 -4.28 10.91
C PHE A 23 -6.24 -5.77 11.24
N HIS A 24 -7.17 -6.58 10.73
CA HIS A 24 -7.22 -8.03 10.95
C HIS A 24 -7.25 -8.76 9.61
N ALA A 25 -6.12 -9.37 9.22
CA ALA A 25 -5.94 -9.96 7.89
C ALA A 25 -7.08 -10.89 7.41
N PRO A 26 -7.67 -11.77 8.23
CA PRO A 26 -8.78 -12.63 7.79
C PRO A 26 -10.05 -11.92 7.30
N THR A 27 -10.22 -10.62 7.58
CA THR A 27 -11.36 -9.84 7.05
C THR A 27 -11.11 -9.31 5.63
N ALA A 28 -9.88 -9.46 5.12
CA ALA A 28 -9.47 -9.00 3.81
C ALA A 28 -9.31 -10.16 2.82
N THR A 29 -9.92 -10.01 1.64
CA THR A 29 -9.79 -10.89 0.50
C THR A 29 -9.68 -10.06 -0.79
N PRO A 30 -9.28 -10.66 -1.93
CA PRO A 30 -9.33 -9.97 -3.22
C PRO A 30 -10.70 -9.32 -3.51
N ALA A 31 -11.81 -9.98 -3.13
CA ALA A 31 -13.15 -9.45 -3.33
C ALA A 31 -13.52 -8.25 -2.43
N THR A 32 -12.86 -8.07 -1.27
CA THR A 32 -13.12 -6.91 -0.40
C THR A 32 -12.27 -5.70 -0.74
N VAL A 33 -11.13 -5.91 -1.43
CA VAL A 33 -10.21 -4.84 -1.83
C VAL A 33 -10.90 -3.64 -2.49
N PRO A 34 -11.79 -3.83 -3.50
CA PRO A 34 -12.33 -2.69 -4.24
C PRO A 34 -13.09 -1.73 -3.33
N GLY A 35 -14.03 -2.26 -2.53
CA GLY A 35 -14.81 -1.46 -1.59
C GLY A 35 -13.96 -0.82 -0.49
N SER A 36 -12.92 -1.50 -0.02
CA SER A 36 -11.97 -0.91 0.95
C SER A 36 -11.21 0.26 0.35
N VAL A 37 -10.60 0.09 -0.83
CA VAL A 37 -9.81 1.13 -1.49
C VAL A 37 -10.69 2.33 -1.88
N GLU A 38 -11.84 2.09 -2.51
CA GLU A 38 -12.80 3.14 -2.88
C GLU A 38 -13.24 3.98 -1.68
N SER A 39 -13.42 3.36 -0.51
CA SER A 39 -13.79 4.07 0.71
C SER A 39 -12.67 4.93 1.31
N MET A 40 -11.41 4.60 1.02
CA MET A 40 -10.22 5.28 1.55
C MET A 40 -9.75 6.44 0.67
N ILE A 41 -9.96 6.40 -0.64
CA ILE A 41 -9.61 7.48 -1.57
C ILE A 41 -10.14 8.85 -1.11
N PRO A 42 -11.44 9.06 -0.82
CA PRO A 42 -11.93 10.36 -0.40
C PRO A 42 -11.34 10.84 0.94
N ARG A 43 -10.93 9.91 1.81
CA ARG A 43 -10.27 10.20 3.09
C ARG A 43 -8.84 10.72 2.87
N TRP A 44 -8.07 10.07 2.00
CA TRP A 44 -6.78 10.57 1.54
C TRP A 44 -6.88 11.96 0.91
N LEU A 45 -7.86 12.17 0.03
CA LEU A 45 -8.09 13.49 -0.57
C LEU A 45 -8.45 14.55 0.47
N ALA A 46 -9.12 14.18 1.57
CA ALA A 46 -9.40 15.10 2.67
C ALA A 46 -8.14 15.43 3.48
N VAL A 47 -7.29 14.44 3.75
CA VAL A 47 -5.99 14.64 4.39
C VAL A 47 -5.11 15.59 3.57
N LEU A 48 -5.00 15.38 2.26
CA LEU A 48 -4.17 16.19 1.36
C LEU A 48 -4.63 17.65 1.21
N ARG A 49 -5.87 17.97 1.61
CA ARG A 49 -6.38 19.36 1.64
C ARG A 49 -6.05 20.10 2.92
N ARG A 50 -5.48 19.43 3.93
CA ARG A 50 -5.11 20.08 5.19
C ARG A 50 -3.96 21.07 4.95
N PRO A 51 -3.93 22.24 5.61
CA PRO A 51 -2.90 23.25 5.40
C PRO A 51 -1.47 22.77 5.69
N ASP A 52 -1.33 21.78 6.57
CA ASP A 52 -0.08 21.18 7.05
C ASP A 52 0.25 19.84 6.38
N ALA A 53 -0.47 19.43 5.31
CA ALA A 53 -0.30 18.11 4.70
C ALA A 53 1.13 17.83 4.21
N ALA A 54 1.86 18.87 3.79
CA ALA A 54 3.26 18.77 3.35
C ALA A 54 4.28 18.95 4.50
N GLU A 55 3.83 19.27 5.71
CA GLU A 55 4.70 19.48 6.85
C GLU A 55 4.95 18.16 7.57
N ARG A 56 6.23 17.79 7.75
CA ARG A 56 6.58 16.64 8.59
C ARG A 56 6.35 17.00 10.07
N PRO A 57 5.63 16.18 10.84
CA PRO A 57 5.36 16.49 12.25
C PRO A 57 6.63 16.46 13.12
N ASN A 58 7.65 15.71 12.69
CA ASN A 58 8.99 15.71 13.28
C ASN A 58 10.02 15.20 12.26
N GLY A 59 11.31 15.20 12.62
CA GLY A 59 12.39 14.80 11.71
C GLY A 59 12.47 13.30 11.34
N GLN A 60 11.60 12.46 11.91
CA GLN A 60 11.59 11.01 11.76
C GLN A 60 10.25 10.46 11.24
N THR A 61 9.31 11.32 10.86
CA THR A 61 7.99 10.90 10.36
C THR A 61 7.71 11.61 9.05
N TRP A 62 7.21 10.88 8.05
CA TRP A 62 6.79 11.44 6.77
C TRP A 62 5.65 12.43 6.98
N SER A 63 5.57 13.43 6.11
CA SER A 63 4.39 14.28 5.97
C SER A 63 3.24 13.48 5.37
N ALA A 64 2.03 14.01 5.43
CA ALA A 64 0.88 13.34 4.83
C ALA A 64 0.99 13.22 3.30
N VAL A 65 1.64 14.18 2.64
CA VAL A 65 1.95 14.12 1.20
C VAL A 65 2.92 12.99 0.88
N GLU A 66 3.95 12.80 1.70
CA GLU A 66 4.91 11.72 1.53
C GLU A 66 4.27 10.34 1.73
N TYR A 67 3.41 10.18 2.76
CA TYR A 67 2.62 8.97 2.92
C TYR A 67 1.65 8.73 1.76
N ALA A 68 1.03 9.78 1.20
CA ALA A 68 0.17 9.65 0.04
C ALA A 68 0.96 9.22 -1.22
N CYS A 69 2.17 9.74 -1.42
CA CYS A 69 3.05 9.27 -2.50
C CYS A 69 3.40 7.79 -2.34
N HIS A 70 3.70 7.37 -1.11
CA HIS A 70 3.93 5.96 -0.77
C HIS A 70 2.72 5.09 -1.11
N VAL A 71 1.52 5.47 -0.65
CA VAL A 71 0.30 4.69 -0.91
C VAL A 71 -0.05 4.64 -2.40
N ARG A 72 0.13 5.74 -3.15
CA ARG A 72 0.02 5.75 -4.62
C ARG A 72 0.93 4.67 -5.24
N ASP A 73 2.20 4.65 -4.84
CA ASP A 73 3.17 3.70 -5.36
C ASP A 73 2.90 2.25 -4.93
N VAL A 74 2.35 2.06 -3.72
CA VAL A 74 1.86 0.77 -3.22
C VAL A 74 0.73 0.24 -4.10
N PHE A 75 -0.22 1.08 -4.51
CA PHE A 75 -1.27 0.67 -5.47
C PHE A 75 -0.68 0.12 -6.76
N THR A 76 0.21 0.88 -7.39
CA THR A 76 0.87 0.46 -8.64
C THR A 76 1.68 -0.83 -8.44
N LEU A 77 2.48 -0.91 -7.38
CA LEU A 77 3.36 -2.05 -7.10
C LEU A 77 2.57 -3.35 -6.84
N PHE A 78 1.51 -3.28 -6.05
CA PHE A 78 0.70 -4.46 -5.74
C PHE A 78 -0.16 -4.91 -6.91
N ASN A 79 -0.63 -3.99 -7.76
CA ASN A 79 -1.26 -4.32 -9.03
C ASN A 79 -0.29 -5.10 -9.95
N GLN A 80 0.96 -4.64 -10.08
CA GLN A 80 1.99 -5.36 -10.85
C GLN A 80 2.28 -6.76 -10.31
N ARG A 81 2.43 -6.90 -8.98
CA ARG A 81 2.67 -8.20 -8.32
C ARG A 81 1.51 -9.16 -8.49
N LEU A 82 0.27 -8.66 -8.35
CA LEU A 82 -0.93 -9.45 -8.58
C LEU A 82 -0.94 -10.01 -10.01
N ASN A 83 -0.78 -9.14 -11.01
CA ASN A 83 -0.78 -9.55 -12.41
C ASN A 83 0.30 -10.59 -12.72
N LEU A 84 1.49 -10.45 -12.14
CA LEU A 84 2.56 -11.44 -12.27
C LEU A 84 2.15 -12.80 -11.68
N MET A 85 1.57 -12.81 -10.48
CA MET A 85 1.10 -14.03 -9.82
C MET A 85 -0.04 -14.72 -10.58
N LEU A 86 -0.89 -13.96 -11.28
CA LEU A 86 -1.94 -14.51 -12.12
C LEU A 86 -1.40 -15.08 -13.44
N ALA A 87 -0.37 -14.46 -14.01
CA ALA A 87 0.20 -14.86 -15.29
C ALA A 87 1.21 -16.02 -15.21
N GLU A 88 1.89 -16.20 -14.07
CA GLU A 88 3.01 -17.13 -13.92
C GLU A 88 2.81 -18.12 -12.76
N ASP A 89 3.32 -19.35 -12.90
CA ASP A 89 3.20 -20.40 -11.87
C ASP A 89 4.33 -20.34 -10.80
N ASP A 90 5.48 -19.73 -11.10
CA ASP A 90 6.60 -19.45 -10.17
C ASP A 90 6.88 -17.95 -10.14
N ALA A 91 5.84 -17.14 -9.92
CA ALA A 91 5.95 -15.69 -9.93
C ALA A 91 6.98 -15.21 -8.89
N ARG A 92 7.93 -14.37 -9.34
CA ARG A 92 8.97 -13.80 -8.50
C ARG A 92 9.03 -12.29 -8.66
N PHE A 93 8.95 -11.58 -7.55
CA PHE A 93 9.02 -10.11 -7.57
C PHE A 93 10.05 -9.57 -6.60
N ALA A 94 10.63 -8.43 -6.94
CA ALA A 94 11.63 -7.77 -6.12
C ALA A 94 11.03 -7.30 -4.79
N ASP A 95 11.85 -7.38 -3.74
CA ASP A 95 11.62 -6.61 -2.53
C ASP A 95 11.73 -5.12 -2.83
N TRP A 96 10.98 -4.31 -2.09
CA TRP A 96 10.85 -2.89 -2.37
C TRP A 96 11.35 -2.06 -1.20
N ASP A 97 12.32 -1.20 -1.49
CA ASP A 97 12.88 -0.25 -0.54
C ASP A 97 12.11 1.07 -0.65
N GLN A 98 11.17 1.26 0.26
CA GLN A 98 10.29 2.43 0.31
C GLN A 98 11.07 3.72 0.60
N ASP A 99 12.10 3.65 1.45
CA ASP A 99 12.90 4.82 1.83
C ASP A 99 13.77 5.29 0.67
N ARG A 100 14.39 4.35 -0.05
CA ARG A 100 15.11 4.66 -1.29
C ARG A 100 14.17 5.25 -2.32
N THR A 101 12.96 4.69 -2.47
CA THR A 101 11.97 5.18 -3.45
C THR A 101 11.50 6.59 -3.13
N ALA A 102 11.26 6.90 -1.84
CA ALA A 102 10.87 8.23 -1.40
C ALA A 102 11.93 9.29 -1.73
N ILE A 103 13.21 8.93 -1.66
CA ILE A 103 14.33 9.81 -2.06
C ILE A 103 14.43 9.91 -3.58
N GLU A 104 14.41 8.78 -4.30
CA GLU A 104 14.55 8.73 -5.76
C GLU A 104 13.43 9.47 -6.50
N LYS A 105 12.20 9.41 -5.96
CA LYS A 105 11.02 10.08 -6.49
C LYS A 105 10.72 11.44 -5.83
N ASP A 106 11.62 11.91 -4.97
CA ASP A 106 11.53 13.22 -4.30
C ASP A 106 10.19 13.51 -3.62
N TYR A 107 9.68 12.55 -2.82
CA TYR A 107 8.38 12.68 -2.15
C TYR A 107 8.28 13.95 -1.29
N ALA A 108 9.41 14.38 -0.71
CA ALA A 108 9.47 15.55 0.16
C ALA A 108 9.10 16.87 -0.55
N ASN A 109 9.16 16.92 -1.88
CA ASN A 109 8.82 18.10 -2.68
C ASN A 109 7.60 17.88 -3.58
N ALA A 110 6.86 16.77 -3.42
CA ALA A 110 5.69 16.48 -4.23
C ALA A 110 4.55 17.49 -3.99
N ASP A 111 3.81 17.84 -5.04
CA ASP A 111 2.67 18.74 -4.96
C ASP A 111 1.40 17.96 -4.55
N PRO A 112 0.74 18.27 -3.41
CA PRO A 112 -0.50 17.61 -3.00
C PRO A 112 -1.61 17.65 -4.07
N SER A 113 -1.63 18.68 -4.91
CA SER A 113 -2.62 18.85 -5.98
C SER A 113 -2.41 17.90 -7.17
N GLU A 114 -1.19 17.36 -7.32
CA GLU A 114 -0.86 16.32 -8.30
C GLU A 114 -0.99 14.92 -7.67
N VAL A 115 -0.47 14.73 -6.45
CA VAL A 115 -0.46 13.43 -5.75
C VAL A 115 -1.88 12.92 -5.47
N GLY A 116 -2.83 13.79 -5.13
CA GLY A 116 -4.20 13.39 -4.82
C GLY A 116 -4.91 12.68 -6.00
N PRO A 117 -5.00 13.32 -7.18
CA PRO A 117 -5.54 12.69 -8.39
C PRO A 117 -4.81 11.41 -8.80
N GLU A 118 -3.49 11.37 -8.68
CA GLU A 118 -2.69 10.17 -9.00
C GLU A 118 -2.99 9.01 -8.05
N LEU A 119 -2.99 9.26 -6.73
CA LEU A 119 -3.36 8.27 -5.71
C LEU A 119 -4.76 7.70 -6.00
N ALA A 120 -5.71 8.57 -6.36
CA ALA A 120 -7.05 8.13 -6.71
C ALA A 120 -7.02 7.26 -7.97
N ALA A 121 -6.34 7.66 -9.04
CA ALA A 121 -6.27 6.89 -10.28
C ALA A 121 -5.64 5.50 -10.06
N GLU A 122 -4.47 5.43 -9.42
CA GLU A 122 -3.78 4.18 -9.12
C GLU A 122 -4.60 3.29 -8.16
N GLY A 123 -5.31 3.90 -7.21
CA GLY A 123 -6.22 3.20 -6.31
C GLY A 123 -7.39 2.53 -7.05
N HIS A 124 -8.00 3.20 -8.02
CA HIS A 124 -9.06 2.59 -8.84
C HIS A 124 -8.52 1.45 -9.71
N GLU A 125 -7.35 1.63 -10.35
CA GLU A 125 -6.70 0.56 -11.14
C GLU A 125 -6.39 -0.68 -10.28
N ALA A 126 -5.87 -0.49 -9.06
CA ALA A 126 -5.65 -1.58 -8.13
C ALA A 126 -6.96 -2.24 -7.69
N ALA A 127 -7.99 -1.45 -7.39
CA ALA A 127 -9.32 -1.95 -7.04
C ALA A 127 -9.92 -2.81 -8.17
N GLU A 128 -9.88 -2.34 -9.41
CA GLU A 128 -10.37 -3.07 -10.58
C GLU A 128 -9.60 -4.38 -10.81
N ALA A 129 -8.27 -4.35 -10.67
CA ALA A 129 -7.44 -5.55 -10.81
C ALA A 129 -7.80 -6.63 -9.79
N PHE A 130 -7.97 -6.27 -8.51
CA PHE A 130 -8.37 -7.24 -7.48
C PHE A 130 -9.83 -7.69 -7.62
N ALA A 131 -10.73 -6.83 -8.11
CA ALA A 131 -12.12 -7.20 -8.40
C ALA A 131 -12.23 -8.30 -9.46
N GLY A 132 -11.30 -8.32 -10.41
CA GLY A 132 -11.27 -9.30 -11.51
C GLY A 132 -10.74 -10.68 -11.13
N VAL A 133 -10.24 -10.88 -9.90
CA VAL A 133 -9.62 -12.14 -9.49
C VAL A 133 -10.68 -13.17 -9.09
N PRO A 134 -10.84 -14.28 -9.84
CA PRO A 134 -11.77 -15.33 -9.46
C PRO A 134 -11.26 -16.08 -8.21
N GLU A 135 -12.18 -16.63 -7.41
CA GLU A 135 -11.85 -17.27 -6.13
C GLU A 135 -10.90 -18.47 -6.30
N GLU A 136 -11.00 -19.21 -7.41
CA GLU A 136 -10.07 -20.31 -7.72
C GLU A 136 -8.60 -19.88 -7.82
N ASP A 137 -8.33 -18.62 -8.17
CA ASP A 137 -6.97 -18.09 -8.34
C ASP A 137 -6.40 -17.48 -7.05
N TRP A 138 -7.17 -17.41 -5.96
CA TRP A 138 -6.70 -16.85 -4.69
C TRP A 138 -5.53 -17.61 -4.08
N GLY A 139 -5.38 -18.89 -4.45
CA GLY A 139 -4.28 -19.76 -4.05
C GLY A 139 -3.00 -19.62 -4.87
N ARG A 140 -3.01 -18.87 -5.98
CA ARG A 140 -1.81 -18.67 -6.82
C ARG A 140 -0.70 -18.00 -6.00
N LYS A 141 0.53 -18.44 -6.21
CA LYS A 141 1.68 -18.11 -5.35
C LYS A 141 2.63 -17.14 -6.01
N GLY A 142 3.35 -16.39 -5.17
CA GLY A 142 4.47 -15.56 -5.57
C GLY A 142 5.51 -15.45 -4.47
N VAL A 143 6.78 -15.32 -4.86
CA VAL A 143 7.91 -15.24 -3.93
C VAL A 143 8.60 -13.89 -4.08
N ARG A 144 8.66 -13.15 -2.98
CA ARG A 144 9.43 -11.91 -2.90
C ARG A 144 10.91 -12.23 -2.79
N SER A 145 11.79 -11.40 -3.36
CA SER A 145 13.24 -11.68 -3.39
C SER A 145 13.91 -11.79 -2.01
N ASN A 146 13.26 -11.33 -0.94
CA ASN A 146 13.71 -11.52 0.45
C ASN A 146 13.28 -12.87 1.07
N GLY A 147 12.60 -13.73 0.29
CA GLY A 147 12.17 -15.06 0.70
C GLY A 147 10.74 -15.15 1.23
N SER A 148 10.04 -14.03 1.41
CA SER A 148 8.62 -14.07 1.80
C SER A 148 7.76 -14.69 0.70
N GLU A 149 6.92 -15.66 1.06
CA GLU A 149 5.94 -16.27 0.17
C GLU A 149 4.55 -15.65 0.38
N PHE A 150 3.84 -15.42 -0.72
CA PHE A 150 2.47 -14.95 -0.72
C PHE A 150 1.58 -15.88 -1.57
N THR A 151 0.32 -16.02 -1.17
CA THR A 151 -0.77 -16.34 -2.10
C THR A 151 -1.45 -15.04 -2.53
N VAL A 152 -2.26 -15.04 -3.59
CA VAL A 152 -3.05 -13.84 -3.97
C VAL A 152 -3.92 -13.36 -2.81
N LEU A 153 -4.47 -14.29 -2.03
CA LEU A 153 -5.18 -13.96 -0.78
C LEU A 153 -4.28 -13.21 0.21
N THR A 154 -3.12 -13.76 0.60
CA THR A 154 -2.28 -13.10 1.60
C THR A 154 -1.61 -11.82 1.07
N LEU A 155 -1.41 -11.72 -0.25
CA LEU A 155 -0.98 -10.48 -0.90
C LEU A 155 -2.04 -9.39 -0.72
N SER A 156 -3.32 -9.69 -0.94
CA SER A 156 -4.42 -8.73 -0.74
C SER A 156 -4.55 -8.25 0.71
N GLN A 157 -4.29 -9.15 1.66
CA GLN A 157 -4.32 -8.84 3.10
C GLN A 157 -3.17 -7.93 3.49
N TYR A 158 -1.97 -8.23 3.00
CA TYR A 158 -0.77 -7.43 3.24
C TYR A 158 -0.89 -6.04 2.61
N PHE A 159 -1.41 -5.98 1.38
CA PHE A 159 -1.75 -4.75 0.67
C PHE A 159 -2.73 -3.87 1.45
N LEU A 160 -3.87 -4.43 1.87
CA LEU A 160 -4.86 -3.64 2.60
C LEU A 160 -4.38 -3.20 3.98
N HIS A 161 -3.53 -4.00 4.65
CA HIS A 161 -2.88 -3.53 5.88
C HIS A 161 -2.10 -2.25 5.61
N ASP A 162 -1.23 -2.23 4.60
CA ASP A 162 -0.38 -1.08 4.26
C ASP A 162 -1.21 0.19 4.03
N VAL A 163 -2.23 0.09 3.17
CA VAL A 163 -3.10 1.23 2.83
C VAL A 163 -3.90 1.73 4.05
N VAL A 164 -4.43 0.81 4.86
CA VAL A 164 -5.18 1.17 6.10
C VAL A 164 -4.26 1.77 7.15
N HIS A 165 -3.06 1.21 7.30
CA HIS A 165 -2.06 1.64 8.26
C HIS A 165 -1.59 3.06 7.97
N HIS A 166 -1.23 3.37 6.72
CA HIS A 166 -0.78 4.71 6.39
C HIS A 166 -1.90 5.75 6.38
N LEU A 167 -3.15 5.34 6.17
CA LEU A 167 -4.28 6.25 6.41
C LEU A 167 -4.47 6.53 7.90
N HIS A 168 -4.20 5.55 8.76
CA HIS A 168 -4.17 5.73 10.22
C HIS A 168 -3.03 6.66 10.66
N ASP A 169 -1.82 6.52 10.09
CA ASP A 169 -0.65 7.36 10.41
C ASP A 169 -0.90 8.86 10.21
N VAL A 170 -1.83 9.21 9.33
CA VAL A 170 -2.20 10.60 9.00
C VAL A 170 -3.55 11.03 9.60
N ASP A 171 -4.11 10.25 10.53
CA ASP A 171 -5.43 10.49 11.14
C ASP A 171 -6.52 10.72 10.07
N GLY A 172 -6.52 9.91 9.00
CA GLY A 172 -7.45 10.01 7.88
C GLY A 172 -8.79 9.30 8.08
#